data_AF-A0A329MSS2-F1
#
_entry.id   AF-A0A329MSS2-F1
#
_cell.length_a   1.000
_cell.length_b   1.000
_cell.length_c   1.000
_cell.angle_alpha   90.00
_cell.angle_beta   90.00
_cell.angle_gamma   90.00
#
_symmetry.space_group_name_H-M   'P 1'
#
loop_
_entity.id
_entity.type
_entity.pdbx_description
1 polymer ?
#
loop_
_entity_poly.entity_id
_entity_poly.type
_entity_poly.pdbx_seq_one_letter_code
_entity_poly.pdbx_strand_id
1 'polypeptide(L)'
;MKSNRSSARKRIKGKSNKVLLYLPRVTISDVPQPAEAEVSPEQENALRRNENPLRKQRPAAKSRLAAVRASQEAAAAAESHGSRSPEPPASIRQTPVEPEAEARTKPSGEAPSTGKTDREPSAQSGRRAPKRPSAAKGTRKSRTKGRKGNGLQKRRSTVIRPRGELLATVSNRKPDTEEGTSASISGTKGSKGGTNRPVWPDRLEQLIKQVQHKKVVLIPPTADWRDPVQHRAHHFAHAFARAGYLTFFMTPNERYDRYAEGFHQISSHLYITNVPMRTFRQLKKPIMLFNHPTVVNGVMELNSPEVIYDFRDYPGEVRSGSNVDAYTEHAHHFLNSGASLVIASDDLLLGSARRQRPDTVYCPDGIDYSYFGSIIYRQGLVPEDISAIVFSRKPVIGYYGTFASWFEYELLQRVAEMRPEYQFLLIGPDLDGSLQASGLAKLANVAYLGAKPYEDVASYLPFIDVGVIPFKVNERTVSAFPLKMYEYMAAGRPVVSTELPKCAQHPYVHTARNAKQFSGQLEEALRLSADSRFCSKLREYAKAQSWDARVAFMLDMLRRSDRLSLVR
;
A
#
# COMPACT_ATOMS: atom_id res chain seq x y z
N MET A 1 -20.92 -13.11 75.09
CA MET A 1 -20.76 -14.06 73.96
C MET A 1 -20.41 -13.27 72.70
N LYS A 2 -19.25 -13.61 72.11
CA LYS A 2 -18.63 -13.18 70.84
C LYS A 2 -18.57 -11.67 70.53
N SER A 3 -17.34 -11.16 70.69
CA SER A 3 -16.87 -9.78 70.49
C SER A 3 -16.86 -9.33 69.03
N ASN A 4 -17.27 -8.08 68.82
CA ASN A 4 -17.33 -7.40 67.54
C ASN A 4 -16.33 -6.24 67.51
N ARG A 5 -15.71 -6.04 66.34
CA ARG A 5 -15.04 -4.83 65.82
C ARG A 5 -13.66 -4.42 66.38
N SER A 6 -12.63 -4.69 65.58
CA SER A 6 -11.58 -3.70 65.30
C SER A 6 -11.39 -3.59 63.78
N SER A 7 -11.56 -2.38 63.25
CA SER A 7 -11.30 -2.06 61.83
C SER A 7 -10.21 -1.00 61.79
N ALA A 8 -8.96 -1.45 61.72
CA ALA A 8 -7.81 -0.62 61.42
C ALA A 8 -7.49 -0.73 59.91
N ARG A 9 -7.44 0.43 59.25
CA ARG A 9 -7.12 0.63 57.84
C ARG A 9 -5.76 -0.01 57.47
N LYS A 10 -5.75 -0.87 56.44
CA LYS A 10 -4.54 -1.17 55.66
C LYS A 10 -4.82 -0.94 54.17
N ARG A 11 -4.08 0.01 53.59
CA ARG A 11 -4.00 0.31 52.15
C ARG A 11 -3.50 -0.94 51.42
N ILE A 12 -4.32 -1.52 50.55
CA ILE A 12 -3.85 -2.47 49.53
C ILE A 12 -3.69 -1.67 48.24
N LYS A 13 -2.43 -1.44 47.84
CA LYS A 13 -2.07 -0.98 46.50
C LYS A 13 -2.36 -2.13 45.51
N GLY A 14 -3.53 -2.10 44.88
CA GLY A 14 -3.81 -2.95 43.73
C GLY A 14 -3.10 -2.42 42.49
N LYS A 15 -2.06 -3.13 42.04
CA LYS A 15 -1.45 -2.92 40.71
C LYS A 15 -2.51 -3.25 39.65
N SER A 16 -2.94 -2.23 38.89
CA SER A 16 -3.72 -2.45 37.67
C SER A 16 -2.77 -3.03 36.61
N ASN A 17 -2.86 -4.34 36.38
CA ASN A 17 -2.24 -4.99 35.23
C ASN A 17 -2.96 -4.50 33.96
N LYS A 18 -2.39 -3.50 33.29
CA LYS A 18 -2.76 -3.11 31.93
C LYS A 18 -2.34 -4.23 30.98
N VAL A 19 -3.27 -5.08 30.58
CA VAL A 19 -3.07 -6.03 29.48
C VAL A 19 -3.09 -5.23 28.18
N LEU A 20 -1.92 -5.05 27.57
CA LEU A 20 -1.79 -4.49 26.23
C LEU A 20 -2.36 -5.49 25.22
N LEU A 21 -3.54 -5.22 24.64
CA LEU A 21 -4.08 -6.00 23.54
C LEU A 21 -3.41 -5.53 22.24
N TYR A 22 -2.35 -6.24 21.86
CA TYR A 22 -1.77 -6.17 20.52
C TYR A 22 -2.26 -7.38 19.71
N LEU A 23 -2.40 -7.23 18.39
CA LEU A 23 -2.16 -8.37 17.50
C LEU A 23 -0.76 -8.90 17.86
N PRO A 24 -0.57 -10.21 18.14
CA PRO A 24 0.77 -10.71 18.38
C PRO A 24 1.64 -10.28 17.20
N ARG A 25 2.70 -9.51 17.48
CA ARG A 25 3.81 -9.40 16.53
C ARG A 25 4.27 -10.84 16.37
N VAL A 26 4.02 -11.45 15.22
CA VAL A 26 4.56 -12.78 14.94
C VAL A 26 6.07 -12.60 14.89
N THR A 27 6.73 -12.82 16.03
CA THR A 27 8.18 -12.94 16.11
C THR A 27 8.53 -14.38 15.73
N ILE A 28 9.79 -14.63 15.36
CA ILE A 28 10.24 -15.98 14.94
C ILE A 28 9.93 -17.05 16.01
N SER A 29 9.84 -16.65 17.28
CA SER A 29 9.46 -17.48 18.43
C SER A 29 7.97 -17.81 18.56
N ASP A 30 7.07 -17.10 17.87
CA ASP A 30 5.61 -17.27 17.96
C ASP A 30 5.03 -18.15 16.84
N VAL A 31 5.89 -18.59 15.90
CA VAL A 31 5.54 -19.62 14.93
C VAL A 31 5.78 -20.97 15.62
N PRO A 32 4.76 -21.83 15.78
CA PRO A 32 4.98 -23.18 16.27
C PRO A 32 6.06 -23.84 15.41
N GLN A 33 7.16 -24.27 16.01
CA GLN A 33 8.02 -25.27 15.38
C GLN A 33 7.10 -26.47 15.13
N PRO A 34 6.84 -26.87 13.86
CA PRO A 34 5.99 -28.01 13.64
C PRO A 34 6.69 -29.21 14.27
N ALA A 35 6.04 -29.84 15.25
CA ALA A 35 6.18 -31.27 15.41
C ALA A 35 5.96 -31.88 14.02
N GLU A 36 6.84 -32.78 13.61
CA GLU A 36 6.87 -33.42 12.30
C GLU A 36 5.47 -33.88 11.89
N ALA A 37 4.73 -32.99 11.22
CA ALA A 37 3.47 -33.31 10.58
C ALA A 37 3.87 -33.76 9.19
N GLU A 38 3.90 -35.08 9.01
CA GLU A 38 3.99 -35.70 7.69
C GLU A 38 2.90 -35.10 6.81
N VAL A 39 3.30 -34.23 5.89
CA VAL A 39 2.47 -33.82 4.77
C VAL A 39 2.23 -35.09 3.97
N SER A 40 0.95 -35.45 3.76
CA SER A 40 0.67 -36.67 3.01
C SER A 40 1.28 -36.55 1.60
N PRO A 41 1.88 -37.63 1.06
CA PRO A 41 2.44 -37.62 -0.30
C PRO A 41 1.46 -37.13 -1.37
N GLU A 42 0.15 -37.22 -1.10
CA GLU A 42 -0.92 -36.74 -1.98
C GLU A 42 -1.07 -35.21 -1.98
N GLN A 43 -0.91 -34.55 -0.82
CA GLN A 43 -0.94 -33.08 -0.74
C GLN A 43 0.31 -32.46 -1.38
N GLU A 44 1.47 -33.09 -1.21
CA GLU A 44 2.70 -32.67 -1.88
C GLU A 44 2.64 -32.92 -3.40
N ASN A 45 2.03 -34.04 -3.83
CA ASN A 45 1.81 -34.33 -5.25
C ASN A 45 0.78 -33.40 -5.90
N ALA A 46 -0.28 -32.98 -5.20
CA ALA A 46 -1.22 -31.99 -5.70
C ALA A 46 -0.56 -30.61 -5.91
N LEU A 47 0.34 -30.21 -5.00
CA LEU A 47 1.14 -28.99 -5.12
C LEU A 47 2.16 -29.05 -6.26
N ARG A 48 2.80 -30.20 -6.49
CA ARG A 48 3.78 -30.41 -7.59
C ARG A 48 3.13 -30.54 -8.97
N ARG A 49 1.88 -31.01 -9.06
CA ARG A 49 1.15 -31.16 -10.32
C ARG A 49 0.68 -29.83 -10.92
N ASN A 50 0.56 -28.78 -10.11
CA ASN A 50 0.11 -27.44 -10.53
C ASN A 50 1.23 -26.42 -10.79
N GLU A 51 2.49 -26.84 -10.85
CA GLU A 51 3.59 -25.93 -11.19
C GLU A 51 3.67 -25.69 -12.71
N ASN A 52 3.81 -24.42 -13.10
CA ASN A 52 3.95 -23.97 -14.49
C ASN A 52 5.03 -24.80 -15.25
N PRO A 53 4.70 -25.44 -16.38
CA PRO A 53 5.64 -26.26 -17.17
C PRO A 53 6.93 -25.51 -17.56
N LEU A 54 6.86 -24.19 -17.80
CA LEU A 54 8.01 -23.35 -18.11
C LEU A 54 8.91 -23.08 -16.89
N ARG A 55 8.38 -23.25 -15.67
CA ARG A 55 9.16 -23.22 -14.42
C ARG A 55 10.01 -24.48 -14.25
N LYS A 56 9.54 -25.64 -14.72
CA LYS A 56 10.34 -26.87 -14.79
C LYS A 56 11.50 -26.74 -15.78
N GLN A 57 11.32 -25.95 -16.83
CA GLN A 57 12.38 -25.62 -17.79
C GLN A 57 13.32 -24.51 -17.31
N ARG A 58 13.06 -23.88 -16.16
CA ARG A 58 13.92 -22.85 -15.57
C ARG A 58 14.93 -23.49 -14.61
N PRO A 59 16.24 -23.23 -14.74
CA PRO A 59 17.20 -23.67 -13.75
C PRO A 59 16.79 -23.13 -12.38
N ALA A 60 16.89 -23.95 -11.33
CA ALA A 60 16.62 -23.54 -9.97
C ALA A 60 17.46 -22.31 -9.62
N ALA A 61 16.94 -21.41 -8.78
CA ALA A 61 17.67 -20.19 -8.37
C ALA A 61 19.07 -20.52 -7.80
N LYS A 62 19.24 -21.67 -7.13
CA LYS A 62 20.55 -22.19 -6.69
C LYS A 62 21.51 -22.48 -7.85
N SER A 63 21.02 -23.04 -8.95
CA SER A 63 21.82 -23.29 -10.16
C SER A 63 22.20 -22.00 -10.87
N ARG A 64 21.31 -20.99 -10.90
CA ARG A 64 21.64 -19.66 -11.41
C ARG A 64 22.66 -18.94 -10.55
N LEU A 65 22.51 -19.01 -9.21
CA LEU A 65 23.45 -18.41 -8.28
C LEU A 65 24.83 -19.07 -8.37
N ALA A 66 24.87 -20.40 -8.55
CA ALA A 66 26.11 -21.12 -8.80
C ALA A 66 26.75 -20.72 -10.14
N ALA A 67 25.96 -20.59 -11.21
CA ALA A 67 26.44 -20.11 -12.51
C ALA A 67 26.95 -18.66 -12.42
N VAL A 68 26.25 -17.80 -11.69
CA VAL A 68 26.68 -16.43 -11.39
C VAL A 68 28.01 -16.43 -10.65
N ARG A 69 28.13 -17.18 -9.55
CA ARG A 69 29.37 -17.26 -8.77
C ARG A 69 30.54 -17.78 -9.60
N ALA A 70 30.32 -18.83 -10.40
CA ALA A 70 31.33 -19.34 -11.31
C ALA A 70 31.76 -18.31 -12.36
N SER A 71 30.81 -17.54 -12.92
CA SER A 71 31.15 -16.43 -13.84
C SER A 71 31.89 -15.29 -13.15
N GLN A 72 31.58 -14.99 -11.89
CA GLN A 72 32.28 -13.97 -11.10
C GLN A 72 33.69 -14.41 -10.72
N GLU A 73 33.86 -15.66 -10.30
CA GLU A 73 35.18 -16.25 -10.02
C GLU A 73 36.04 -16.28 -11.29
N ALA A 74 35.46 -16.60 -12.45
CA ALA A 74 36.15 -16.56 -13.73
C ALA A 74 36.55 -15.12 -14.14
N ALA A 75 35.68 -14.13 -13.93
CA ALA A 75 35.98 -12.73 -14.21
C ALA A 75 37.07 -12.17 -13.28
N ALA A 76 37.00 -12.47 -11.97
CA ALA A 76 38.02 -12.11 -11.00
C ALA A 76 39.37 -12.80 -11.28
N ALA A 77 39.35 -14.06 -11.73
CA ALA A 77 40.55 -14.77 -12.15
C ALA A 77 41.19 -14.13 -13.40
N ALA A 78 40.37 -13.70 -14.38
CA ALA A 78 40.84 -13.01 -15.58
C ALA A 78 41.46 -11.65 -15.26
N GLU A 79 40.91 -10.90 -14.30
CA GLU A 79 41.50 -9.64 -13.81
C GLU A 79 42.80 -9.87 -13.02
N SER A 80 42.92 -11.00 -12.30
CA SER A 80 44.15 -11.37 -11.56
C SER A 80 45.29 -11.92 -12.44
N HIS A 81 45.02 -12.23 -13.72
CA HIS A 81 46.01 -12.73 -14.69
C HIS A 81 46.34 -11.73 -15.81
N GLY A 82 45.84 -10.50 -15.73
CA GLY A 82 46.18 -9.39 -16.62
C GLY A 82 47.50 -8.69 -16.27
N SER A 83 48.62 -9.41 -16.32
CA SER A 83 49.98 -8.82 -16.29
C SER A 83 50.95 -9.74 -17.04
N ARG A 84 50.87 -9.73 -18.37
CA ARG A 84 51.98 -10.07 -19.28
C ARG A 84 51.62 -9.56 -20.67
N SER A 85 52.19 -8.42 -21.03
CA SER A 85 52.22 -7.92 -22.41
C SER A 85 53.05 -8.87 -23.26
N PRO A 86 52.64 -9.22 -24.51
CA PRO A 86 53.56 -9.73 -25.50
C PRO A 86 54.26 -8.56 -26.23
N GLU A 87 55.58 -8.66 -26.34
CA GLU A 87 56.44 -7.77 -27.14
C GLU A 87 56.06 -7.81 -28.63
N PRO A 88 56.26 -6.71 -29.38
CA PRO A 88 56.14 -6.70 -30.84
C PRO A 88 57.47 -7.10 -31.52
N PRO A 89 57.44 -7.80 -32.68
CA PRO A 89 58.66 -8.12 -33.40
C PRO A 89 59.18 -6.94 -34.25
N ALA A 90 60.50 -6.87 -34.37
CA ALA A 90 61.25 -5.78 -34.98
C ALA A 90 61.50 -5.93 -36.50
N SER A 91 61.36 -4.78 -37.18
CA SER A 91 62.20 -4.20 -38.26
C SER A 91 62.42 -4.89 -39.62
N ILE A 92 62.10 -4.14 -40.70
CA ILE A 92 62.86 -4.06 -41.95
C ILE A 92 63.07 -2.58 -42.32
N ARG A 93 64.29 -2.24 -42.76
CA ARG A 93 64.84 -0.90 -43.08
C ARG A 93 64.59 -0.45 -44.53
N GLN A 94 64.62 0.89 -44.74
CA GLN A 94 65.35 1.70 -45.76
C GLN A 94 64.49 2.89 -46.29
N THR A 95 64.65 4.14 -45.80
CA THR A 95 65.51 5.29 -46.26
C THR A 95 64.87 6.17 -47.37
N PRO A 96 65.32 7.42 -47.68
CA PRO A 96 64.88 8.68 -47.04
C PRO A 96 64.51 9.83 -48.03
N VAL A 97 63.64 10.79 -47.67
CA VAL A 97 63.58 12.11 -48.34
C VAL A 97 63.09 13.21 -47.37
N GLU A 98 63.89 14.26 -47.21
CA GLU A 98 63.56 15.62 -46.71
C GLU A 98 63.47 16.58 -47.93
N PRO A 99 63.14 17.88 -47.79
CA PRO A 99 62.10 18.56 -47.00
C PRO A 99 61.32 19.60 -47.86
N GLU A 100 60.28 20.26 -47.35
CA GLU A 100 59.97 21.66 -47.76
C GLU A 100 59.08 22.41 -46.75
N ALA A 101 59.39 23.71 -46.62
CA ALA A 101 58.87 24.69 -45.67
C ALA A 101 57.52 25.32 -46.12
N GLU A 102 56.70 25.86 -45.22
CA GLU A 102 56.48 27.30 -44.94
C GLU A 102 55.03 27.40 -44.38
N ALA A 103 54.53 28.37 -43.61
CA ALA A 103 55.02 29.49 -42.82
C ALA A 103 53.82 30.04 -42.01
N ARG A 104 54.11 30.61 -40.83
CA ARG A 104 53.49 31.79 -40.16
C ARG A 104 51.94 31.85 -40.02
N THR A 105 51.37 31.99 -38.83
CA THR A 105 51.44 33.22 -38.01
C THR A 105 50.90 33.00 -36.59
N LYS A 106 51.69 33.41 -35.58
CA LYS A 106 51.29 33.88 -34.23
C LYS A 106 51.37 35.44 -34.25
N PRO A 107 51.19 36.25 -33.18
CA PRO A 107 50.94 35.99 -31.74
C PRO A 107 49.75 36.84 -31.20
N SER A 108 49.40 37.01 -29.93
CA SER A 108 50.10 37.20 -28.64
C SER A 108 49.00 37.22 -27.55
N GLY A 109 49.16 36.68 -26.34
CA GLY A 109 50.00 37.13 -25.22
C GLY A 109 49.01 37.52 -24.09
N GLU A 110 49.19 37.34 -22.79
CA GLU A 110 50.26 36.90 -21.88
C GLU A 110 49.57 36.45 -20.58
N ALA A 111 50.23 35.57 -19.82
CA ALA A 111 49.92 35.21 -18.43
C ALA A 111 50.84 36.05 -17.49
N PRO A 112 51.12 35.71 -16.20
CA PRO A 112 50.45 34.86 -15.20
C PRO A 112 50.49 35.46 -13.74
N SER A 113 50.15 34.61 -12.75
CA SER A 113 50.67 34.57 -11.36
C SER A 113 49.89 35.41 -10.32
N THR A 114 49.71 35.05 -9.04
CA THR A 114 50.42 34.24 -8.01
C THR A 114 49.38 33.77 -6.95
N GLY A 115 49.50 32.64 -6.23
CA GLY A 115 50.27 32.42 -4.97
C GLY A 115 49.34 32.43 -3.72
N LYS A 116 48.94 31.27 -3.18
CA LYS A 116 49.48 30.52 -2.00
C LYS A 116 49.08 31.01 -0.58
N THR A 117 48.54 30.05 0.22
CA THR A 117 48.68 29.79 1.70
C THR A 117 48.21 30.88 2.70
N ASP A 118 47.71 30.68 3.92
CA ASP A 118 47.59 29.56 4.90
C ASP A 118 46.76 30.06 6.14
N ARG A 119 46.28 29.12 6.98
CA ARG A 119 45.96 29.20 8.45
C ARG A 119 44.58 29.65 9.03
N GLU A 120 44.08 28.76 9.89
CA GLU A 120 43.09 28.79 11.02
C GLU A 120 43.39 29.81 12.17
N PRO A 121 42.68 29.89 13.36
CA PRO A 121 41.43 29.26 13.89
C PRO A 121 40.48 30.16 14.78
N SER A 122 39.35 29.56 15.23
CA SER A 122 38.62 29.71 16.54
C SER A 122 37.72 30.92 16.88
N ALA A 123 36.50 30.65 17.41
CA ALA A 123 36.06 30.94 18.80
C ALA A 123 34.51 31.04 19.02
N GLN A 124 34.03 30.25 20.00
CA GLN A 124 33.09 30.54 21.12
C GLN A 124 31.62 31.01 20.96
N SER A 125 30.73 30.12 21.47
CA SER A 125 29.77 30.27 22.60
C SER A 125 28.60 31.28 22.58
N GLY A 126 27.43 30.85 23.07
CA GLY A 126 26.47 31.73 23.78
C GLY A 126 24.98 31.37 23.69
N ARG A 127 24.42 30.82 24.77
CA ARG A 127 22.98 30.57 25.02
C ARG A 127 22.21 31.87 25.36
N ARG A 128 20.91 31.98 25.00
CA ARG A 128 19.72 32.10 25.90
C ARG A 128 18.44 32.62 25.20
N ALA A 129 17.30 32.19 25.75
CA ALA A 129 15.91 32.46 25.36
C ALA A 129 15.32 33.83 25.78
N PRO A 130 14.11 34.20 25.30
CA PRO A 130 13.16 35.10 25.99
C PRO A 130 11.78 34.42 26.23
N LYS A 131 11.13 34.50 27.41
CA LYS A 131 10.36 35.56 28.11
C LYS A 131 9.07 36.08 27.41
N ARG A 132 7.93 35.88 28.09
CA ARG A 132 6.57 36.50 27.90
C ARG A 132 6.51 37.93 28.47
N PRO A 133 5.51 38.76 28.06
CA PRO A 133 4.37 39.18 28.92
C PRO A 133 3.03 39.29 28.13
N SER A 134 1.79 39.09 28.61
CA SER A 134 0.90 39.69 29.66
C SER A 134 0.09 40.97 29.29
N ALA A 135 -1.21 40.77 29.05
CA ALA A 135 -2.44 41.54 29.38
C ALA A 135 -2.50 43.08 29.43
N ALA A 136 -3.60 43.64 28.86
CA ALA A 136 -4.28 44.84 29.36
C ALA A 136 -5.80 44.83 29.02
N LYS A 137 -6.63 45.23 29.99
CA LYS A 137 -8.09 45.49 29.91
C LYS A 137 -8.34 46.97 29.58
N GLY A 138 -9.47 47.28 28.94
CA GLY A 138 -10.00 48.65 28.84
C GLY A 138 -11.48 48.69 28.43
N THR A 139 -12.31 49.37 29.23
CA THR A 139 -13.78 49.44 29.19
C THR A 139 -14.34 50.71 28.54
N ARG A 140 -15.61 50.61 28.09
CA ARG A 140 -16.76 51.56 28.19
C ARG A 140 -17.22 52.44 26.99
N LYS A 141 -18.54 52.28 26.73
CA LYS A 141 -19.65 53.26 26.49
C LYS A 141 -19.97 53.82 25.09
N SER A 142 -21.06 53.27 24.52
CA SER A 142 -22.32 53.90 24.02
C SER A 142 -22.32 55.26 23.29
N ARG A 143 -22.92 55.27 22.08
CA ARG A 143 -23.78 56.37 21.60
C ARG A 143 -24.73 55.91 20.47
N THR A 144 -25.97 56.39 20.53
CA THR A 144 -27.16 56.07 19.71
C THR A 144 -27.43 57.08 18.56
N LYS A 145 -28.34 56.68 17.65
CA LYS A 145 -29.05 57.40 16.55
C LYS A 145 -28.29 57.41 15.20
N GLY A 146 -28.83 57.08 14.03
CA GLY A 146 -30.18 56.75 13.55
C GLY A 146 -30.38 57.36 12.16
N ARG A 147 -30.79 56.61 11.12
CA ARG A 147 -31.51 57.16 9.93
C ARG A 147 -32.11 56.09 9.02
N LYS A 148 -33.28 56.42 8.48
CA LYS A 148 -34.17 55.69 7.57
C LYS A 148 -33.70 55.72 6.11
N GLY A 149 -34.11 54.71 5.32
CA GLY A 149 -34.95 54.91 4.12
C GLY A 149 -34.34 54.71 2.72
N ASN A 150 -35.04 53.87 1.93
CA ASN A 150 -35.05 53.70 0.46
C ASN A 150 -33.76 53.13 -0.19
N GLY A 151 -33.75 52.27 -1.21
CA GLY A 151 -34.76 51.77 -2.14
C GLY A 151 -34.06 51.52 -3.49
N LEU A 152 -34.46 50.45 -4.18
CA LEU A 152 -34.24 50.12 -5.61
C LEU A 152 -32.95 49.41 -6.12
N GLN A 153 -33.26 48.32 -6.84
CA GLN A 153 -32.81 47.91 -8.18
C GLN A 153 -31.69 46.86 -8.38
N LYS A 154 -32.17 45.76 -8.97
CA LYS A 154 -31.47 44.73 -9.76
C LYS A 154 -30.40 45.32 -10.70
N ARG A 155 -29.22 44.69 -10.74
CA ARG A 155 -28.43 44.53 -11.97
C ARG A 155 -27.73 43.17 -12.02
N ARG A 156 -27.84 42.54 -13.19
CA ARG A 156 -27.10 41.35 -13.65
C ARG A 156 -25.68 41.77 -14.04
N SER A 157 -24.70 40.89 -13.82
CA SER A 157 -23.51 40.73 -14.67
C SER A 157 -22.94 39.31 -14.46
N THR A 158 -23.10 38.40 -15.42
CA THR A 158 -22.16 38.01 -16.49
C THR A 158 -20.94 37.25 -15.97
N VAL A 159 -20.99 35.91 -16.06
CA VAL A 159 -19.83 35.01 -15.90
C VAL A 159 -19.35 34.61 -17.29
N ILE A 160 -18.09 34.92 -17.57
CA ILE A 160 -17.36 34.60 -18.80
C ILE A 160 -16.93 33.12 -18.75
N ARG A 161 -17.26 32.33 -19.78
CA ARG A 161 -16.71 30.98 -20.02
C ARG A 161 -15.53 31.09 -20.99
N PRO A 162 -14.40 30.38 -20.77
CA PRO A 162 -13.43 30.15 -21.83
C PRO A 162 -13.87 28.98 -22.73
N ARG A 163 -13.69 29.17 -24.04
CA ARG A 163 -13.85 28.18 -25.12
C ARG A 163 -12.75 27.12 -25.04
N GLY A 164 -13.13 25.85 -25.13
CA GLY A 164 -12.22 24.74 -25.43
C GLY A 164 -12.15 24.49 -26.94
N GLU A 165 -10.91 24.31 -27.43
CA GLU A 165 -10.55 23.99 -28.81
C GLU A 165 -10.73 22.50 -29.14
N LEU A 166 -10.71 22.22 -30.44
CA LEU A 166 -11.18 21.04 -31.14
C LEU A 166 -10.42 19.75 -30.78
N LEU A 167 -11.17 18.65 -30.61
CA LEU A 167 -10.68 17.28 -30.70
C LEU A 167 -10.82 16.76 -32.13
N ALA A 168 -9.71 16.27 -32.67
CA ALA A 168 -9.64 15.53 -33.92
C ALA A 168 -10.28 14.14 -33.77
N THR A 169 -11.06 13.77 -34.78
CA THR A 169 -11.71 12.49 -34.99
C THR A 169 -10.70 11.36 -35.19
N VAL A 170 -10.81 10.29 -34.40
CA VAL A 170 -10.31 8.95 -34.79
C VAL A 170 -11.43 7.95 -34.57
N SER A 171 -11.88 7.40 -35.70
CA SER A 171 -12.82 6.29 -35.84
C SER A 171 -12.30 5.05 -35.12
N ASN A 172 -13.12 4.38 -34.31
CA ASN A 172 -12.85 3.00 -33.93
C ASN A 172 -14.12 2.15 -33.95
N ARG A 173 -13.98 1.02 -34.63
CA ARG A 173 -14.99 0.02 -34.96
C ARG A 173 -15.47 -0.70 -33.69
N LYS A 174 -16.76 -1.03 -33.64
CA LYS A 174 -17.33 -2.02 -32.72
C LYS A 174 -16.72 -3.41 -33.01
N PRO A 175 -16.46 -4.22 -31.98
CA PRO A 175 -16.59 -5.66 -32.09
C PRO A 175 -17.87 -6.15 -31.41
N ASP A 176 -18.34 -7.27 -31.94
CA ASP A 176 -19.66 -7.84 -31.79
C ASP A 176 -19.97 -8.41 -30.39
N THR A 177 -21.26 -8.36 -30.07
CA THR A 177 -21.94 -9.00 -28.95
C THR A 177 -22.13 -10.50 -29.22
N GLU A 178 -21.76 -11.35 -28.26
CA GLU A 178 -22.32 -12.71 -28.15
C GLU A 178 -23.26 -12.81 -26.95
N GLU A 179 -24.43 -13.37 -27.23
CA GLU A 179 -25.60 -13.54 -26.39
C GLU A 179 -25.46 -14.73 -25.42
N GLY A 180 -26.18 -14.66 -24.30
CA GLY A 180 -26.32 -15.75 -23.33
C GLY A 180 -27.58 -15.62 -22.48
N THR A 181 -28.73 -15.88 -23.13
CA THR A 181 -29.98 -16.44 -22.59
C THR A 181 -30.68 -15.77 -21.39
N SER A 182 -31.64 -14.90 -21.71
CA SER A 182 -32.81 -14.59 -20.90
C SER A 182 -33.95 -15.59 -21.20
N ALA A 183 -34.45 -16.28 -20.18
CA ALA A 183 -35.69 -17.04 -20.28
C ALA A 183 -36.87 -16.12 -19.93
N SER A 184 -37.69 -15.85 -20.94
CA SER A 184 -38.92 -15.08 -20.88
C SER A 184 -40.10 -15.97 -20.48
N ILE A 185 -40.98 -15.45 -19.61
CA ILE A 185 -42.34 -15.95 -19.46
C ILE A 185 -43.27 -14.76 -19.70
N SER A 186 -43.97 -14.79 -20.83
CA SER A 186 -45.18 -14.01 -21.15
C SER A 186 -46.31 -14.41 -20.19
N GLY A 187 -47.27 -13.59 -19.75
CA GLY A 187 -47.68 -12.24 -20.10
C GLY A 187 -49.17 -12.16 -19.77
N THR A 188 -49.60 -11.10 -19.09
CA THR A 188 -51.02 -10.65 -19.11
C THR A 188 -51.06 -9.15 -18.89
N LYS A 189 -51.66 -8.44 -19.85
CA LYS A 189 -51.86 -6.99 -19.86
C LYS A 189 -52.98 -6.58 -18.91
N GLY A 190 -52.81 -5.42 -18.28
CA GLY A 190 -53.91 -4.52 -17.94
C GLY A 190 -53.99 -4.10 -16.47
N SER A 191 -53.32 -3.00 -16.11
CA SER A 191 -53.82 -2.03 -15.11
C SER A 191 -52.97 -0.76 -15.16
N LYS A 192 -53.65 0.39 -15.20
CA LYS A 192 -53.09 1.74 -15.26
C LYS A 192 -52.54 2.16 -13.89
N GLY A 193 -51.44 2.90 -13.91
CA GLY A 193 -51.16 3.95 -12.92
C GLY A 193 -50.71 3.49 -11.52
N GLY A 194 -49.43 3.19 -11.40
CA GLY A 194 -48.74 3.15 -10.11
C GLY A 194 -47.24 3.11 -10.38
N THR A 195 -46.52 4.19 -10.05
CA THR A 195 -45.06 4.16 -10.01
C THR A 195 -44.66 3.22 -8.87
N ASN A 196 -44.57 1.92 -9.18
CA ASN A 196 -44.17 0.88 -8.24
C ASN A 196 -42.68 1.06 -7.93
N ARG A 197 -42.34 2.09 -7.12
CA ARG A 197 -41.00 2.21 -6.56
C ARG A 197 -40.75 0.93 -5.77
N PRO A 198 -39.64 0.21 -6.00
CA PRO A 198 -39.34 -0.99 -5.25
C PRO A 198 -39.32 -0.66 -3.75
N VAL A 199 -40.05 -1.45 -2.97
CA VAL A 199 -40.01 -1.39 -1.50
C VAL A 199 -38.68 -2.00 -1.08
N TRP A 200 -37.64 -1.16 -0.97
CA TRP A 200 -36.29 -1.62 -0.63
C TRP A 200 -36.20 -2.48 0.64
N PRO A 201 -36.99 -2.22 1.71
CA PRO A 201 -37.05 -3.11 2.87
C PRO A 201 -37.43 -4.56 2.53
N ASP A 202 -38.42 -4.77 1.65
CA ASP A 202 -38.84 -6.11 1.22
C ASP A 202 -37.76 -6.79 0.40
N ARG A 203 -37.10 -6.03 -0.49
CA ARG A 203 -35.97 -6.55 -1.27
C ARG A 203 -34.79 -6.93 -0.37
N LEU A 204 -34.47 -6.13 0.63
CA LEU A 204 -33.45 -6.44 1.63
C LEU A 204 -33.80 -7.73 2.37
N GLU A 205 -35.06 -7.91 2.78
CA GLU A 205 -35.50 -9.14 3.47
C GLU A 205 -35.33 -10.38 2.59
N GLN A 206 -35.65 -10.28 1.30
CA GLN A 206 -35.42 -11.37 0.34
C GLN A 206 -33.93 -11.73 0.24
N LEU A 207 -33.05 -10.74 0.10
CA LEU A 207 -31.60 -10.97 0.01
C LEU A 207 -31.03 -11.65 1.26
N ILE A 208 -31.50 -11.23 2.44
CA ILE A 208 -31.11 -11.84 3.73
C ILE A 208 -31.52 -13.31 3.79
N LYS A 209 -32.71 -13.68 3.27
CA LYS A 209 -33.20 -15.06 3.26
C LYS A 209 -32.52 -15.95 2.22
N GLN A 210 -31.97 -15.37 1.15
CA GLN A 210 -31.37 -16.12 0.04
C GLN A 210 -29.99 -16.72 0.36
N VAL A 211 -29.28 -16.16 1.33
CA VAL A 211 -27.89 -16.52 1.61
C VAL A 211 -27.74 -16.82 3.09
N GLN A 212 -27.22 -18.01 3.42
CA GLN A 212 -26.86 -18.32 4.79
C GLN A 212 -25.68 -17.43 5.21
N HIS A 213 -25.87 -16.62 6.24
CA HIS A 213 -24.85 -15.67 6.71
C HIS A 213 -24.84 -15.61 8.24
N LYS A 214 -23.70 -15.20 8.80
CA LYS A 214 -23.54 -15.03 10.25
C LYS A 214 -24.26 -13.79 10.76
N LYS A 215 -24.04 -12.67 10.07
CA LYS A 215 -24.57 -11.35 10.40
C LYS A 215 -24.46 -10.41 9.21
N VAL A 216 -25.23 -9.32 9.24
CA VAL A 216 -25.15 -8.26 8.23
C VAL A 216 -24.10 -7.22 8.63
N VAL A 217 -23.26 -6.83 7.67
CA VAL A 217 -22.26 -5.77 7.78
C VAL A 217 -22.63 -4.65 6.82
N LEU A 218 -22.62 -3.40 7.30
CA LEU A 218 -22.84 -2.21 6.51
C LEU A 218 -21.57 -1.36 6.50
N ILE A 219 -21.12 -0.96 5.31
CA ILE A 219 -20.01 -0.03 5.12
C ILE A 219 -20.62 1.25 4.53
N PRO A 220 -20.69 2.36 5.29
CA PRO A 220 -21.32 3.60 4.85
C PRO A 220 -20.64 4.26 3.63
N PRO A 221 -21.34 5.15 2.90
CA PRO A 221 -20.90 5.68 1.61
C PRO A 221 -19.79 6.73 1.76
N THR A 222 -18.54 6.27 1.70
CA THR A 222 -17.34 7.10 1.83
C THR A 222 -16.44 7.04 0.59
N ALA A 223 -16.62 6.05 -0.26
CA ALA A 223 -15.90 5.89 -1.52
C ALA A 223 -16.76 5.14 -2.53
N ASP A 224 -16.55 5.42 -3.81
CA ASP A 224 -17.15 4.64 -4.89
C ASP A 224 -16.49 3.25 -4.98
N TRP A 225 -17.24 2.23 -5.39
CA TRP A 225 -16.71 0.89 -5.60
C TRP A 225 -15.67 0.83 -6.73
N ARG A 226 -15.97 1.51 -7.85
CA ARG A 226 -15.10 1.58 -9.04
C ARG A 226 -14.00 2.65 -8.94
N ASP A 227 -13.67 3.09 -7.74
CA ASP A 227 -12.51 3.97 -7.56
C ASP A 227 -11.24 3.26 -8.09
N PRO A 228 -10.44 3.93 -8.95
CA PRO A 228 -9.17 3.39 -9.45
C PRO A 228 -8.20 3.01 -8.32
N VAL A 229 -8.33 3.64 -7.15
CA VAL A 229 -7.56 3.34 -5.95
C VAL A 229 -8.47 2.67 -4.93
N GLN A 230 -8.34 1.35 -4.81
CA GLN A 230 -9.08 0.59 -3.81
C GLN A 230 -8.61 0.96 -2.40
N HIS A 231 -9.56 1.23 -1.51
CA HIS A 231 -9.30 1.63 -0.14
C HIS A 231 -9.52 0.46 0.84
N ARG A 232 -9.12 0.65 2.10
CA ARG A 232 -9.35 -0.32 3.20
C ARG A 232 -10.79 -0.80 3.28
N ALA A 233 -11.76 0.08 3.04
CA ALA A 233 -13.19 -0.25 3.04
C ALA A 233 -13.54 -1.33 2.01
N HIS A 234 -13.02 -1.24 0.78
CA HIS A 234 -13.21 -2.25 -0.26
C HIS A 234 -12.63 -3.60 0.17
N HIS A 235 -11.41 -3.58 0.73
CA HIS A 235 -10.76 -4.79 1.21
C HIS A 235 -11.48 -5.43 2.39
N PHE A 236 -11.96 -4.64 3.35
CA PHE A 236 -12.80 -5.13 4.43
C PHE A 236 -14.11 -5.71 3.90
N ALA A 237 -14.74 -5.09 2.89
CA ALA A 237 -15.96 -5.59 2.29
C ALA A 237 -15.78 -7.02 1.77
N HIS A 238 -14.71 -7.25 1.01
CA HIS A 238 -14.33 -8.58 0.54
C HIS A 238 -14.00 -9.55 1.67
N ALA A 239 -13.23 -9.13 2.67
CA ALA A 239 -12.82 -9.99 3.78
C ALA A 239 -13.99 -10.39 4.70
N PHE A 240 -14.93 -9.49 4.98
CA PHE A 240 -16.16 -9.81 5.71
C PHE A 240 -17.04 -10.80 4.92
N ALA A 241 -17.19 -10.58 3.62
CA ALA A 241 -17.93 -11.49 2.74
C ALA A 241 -17.32 -12.90 2.75
N ARG A 242 -15.99 -13.03 2.62
CA ARG A 242 -15.28 -14.32 2.73
C ARG A 242 -15.40 -14.96 4.12
N ALA A 243 -15.53 -14.15 5.17
CA ALA A 243 -15.78 -14.64 6.53
C ALA A 243 -17.25 -15.09 6.77
N GLY A 244 -18.12 -15.03 5.75
CA GLY A 244 -19.52 -15.47 5.82
C GLY A 244 -20.48 -14.42 6.39
N TYR A 245 -20.13 -13.13 6.29
CA TYR A 245 -21.00 -12.01 6.67
C TYR A 245 -21.65 -11.42 5.42
N LEU A 246 -22.97 -11.22 5.45
CA LEU A 246 -23.66 -10.57 4.35
C LEU A 246 -23.34 -9.08 4.38
N THR A 247 -22.52 -8.62 3.45
CA THR A 247 -21.91 -7.30 3.48
C THR A 247 -22.53 -6.41 2.40
N PHE A 248 -22.98 -5.23 2.81
CA PHE A 248 -23.44 -4.18 1.92
C PHE A 248 -22.43 -3.03 1.95
N PHE A 249 -21.72 -2.86 0.85
CA PHE A 249 -20.90 -1.69 0.60
C PHE A 249 -21.78 -0.58 0.04
N MET A 250 -21.99 0.48 0.81
CA MET A 250 -22.77 1.61 0.35
C MET A 250 -21.89 2.51 -0.48
N THR A 251 -22.30 2.82 -1.71
CA THR A 251 -21.57 3.74 -2.60
C THR A 251 -22.25 5.11 -2.60
N PRO A 252 -21.50 6.23 -2.55
CA PRO A 252 -22.06 7.55 -2.76
C PRO A 252 -22.50 7.73 -4.23
N ASN A 253 -21.95 6.94 -5.17
CA ASN A 253 -22.30 6.95 -6.59
C ASN A 253 -22.04 8.32 -7.27
N GLU A 254 -20.96 8.99 -6.86
CA GLU A 254 -20.71 10.40 -7.20
C GLU A 254 -19.68 10.59 -8.32
N ARG A 255 -18.61 9.79 -8.34
CA ARG A 255 -17.44 10.04 -9.20
C ARG A 255 -17.29 9.00 -10.31
N TYR A 256 -17.03 7.76 -9.92
CA TYR A 256 -16.67 6.62 -10.77
C TYR A 256 -17.80 5.61 -10.89
N ASP A 257 -18.64 5.48 -9.87
CA ASP A 257 -19.79 4.59 -9.90
C ASP A 257 -20.94 5.19 -10.73
N ARG A 258 -21.70 4.31 -11.38
CA ARG A 258 -22.89 4.63 -12.19
C ARG A 258 -23.98 3.58 -11.98
N TYR A 259 -24.14 3.12 -10.74
CA TYR A 259 -25.14 2.11 -10.41
C TYR A 259 -26.53 2.73 -10.39
N ALA A 260 -27.52 2.03 -10.94
CA ALA A 260 -28.93 2.34 -10.70
C ALA A 260 -29.26 2.21 -9.21
N GLU A 261 -30.32 2.86 -8.71
CA GLU A 261 -30.73 2.68 -7.32
C GLU A 261 -31.05 1.19 -7.05
N GLY A 262 -30.46 0.60 -6.00
CA GLY A 262 -30.76 -0.78 -5.62
C GLY A 262 -29.59 -1.55 -5.00
N PHE A 263 -29.66 -2.88 -5.09
CA PHE A 263 -28.65 -3.82 -4.60
C PHE A 263 -28.01 -4.55 -5.77
N HIS A 264 -26.70 -4.39 -5.94
CA HIS A 264 -25.92 -4.94 -7.05
C HIS A 264 -24.96 -5.99 -6.52
N GLN A 265 -25.15 -7.23 -6.92
CA GLN A 265 -24.38 -8.35 -6.40
C GLN A 265 -22.95 -8.37 -6.97
N ILE A 266 -21.96 -8.51 -6.11
CA ILE A 266 -20.54 -8.71 -6.47
C ILE A 266 -20.10 -10.14 -6.19
N SER A 267 -20.58 -10.72 -5.09
CA SER A 267 -20.42 -12.14 -4.78
C SER A 267 -21.63 -12.64 -3.99
N SER A 268 -21.67 -13.91 -3.61
CA SER A 268 -22.75 -14.47 -2.78
C SER A 268 -23.00 -13.69 -1.49
N HIS A 269 -21.96 -13.07 -0.90
CA HIS A 269 -22.04 -12.37 0.38
C HIS A 269 -21.70 -10.87 0.31
N LEU A 270 -21.53 -10.31 -0.90
CA LEU A 270 -21.15 -8.90 -1.07
C LEU A 270 -22.04 -8.22 -2.11
N TYR A 271 -22.66 -7.13 -1.69
CA TYR A 271 -23.49 -6.27 -2.52
C TYR A 271 -23.00 -4.84 -2.46
N ILE A 272 -23.03 -4.14 -3.59
CA ILE A 272 -22.94 -2.68 -3.66
C ILE A 272 -24.36 -2.13 -3.62
N THR A 273 -24.56 -1.04 -2.90
CA THR A 273 -25.86 -0.41 -2.83
C THR A 273 -25.78 1.10 -2.65
N ASN A 274 -26.77 1.79 -3.16
CA ASN A 274 -26.99 3.23 -3.01
C ASN A 274 -28.41 3.52 -2.47
N VAL A 275 -29.08 2.50 -1.90
CA VAL A 275 -30.37 2.70 -1.23
C VAL A 275 -30.17 3.46 0.09
N PRO A 276 -31.16 4.24 0.55
CA PRO A 276 -31.05 5.00 1.79
C PRO A 276 -30.77 4.12 3.03
N MET A 277 -29.94 4.59 3.97
CA MET A 277 -29.55 3.86 5.20
C MET A 277 -30.76 3.38 6.02
N ARG A 278 -31.82 4.18 6.12
CA ARG A 278 -33.12 3.82 6.74
C ARG A 278 -33.73 2.51 6.23
N THR A 279 -33.39 2.06 5.02
CA THR A 279 -33.80 0.75 4.49
C THR A 279 -33.37 -0.40 5.40
N PHE A 280 -32.21 -0.24 6.06
CA PHE A 280 -31.63 -1.24 6.94
C PHE A 280 -32.13 -1.14 8.39
N ARG A 281 -33.08 -0.25 8.71
CA ARG A 281 -33.60 -0.07 10.08
C ARG A 281 -34.24 -1.34 10.67
N GLN A 282 -34.75 -2.23 9.81
CA GLN A 282 -35.31 -3.52 10.21
C GLN A 282 -34.28 -4.55 10.68
N LEU A 283 -32.99 -4.32 10.43
CA LEU A 283 -31.93 -5.23 10.84
C LEU A 283 -31.80 -5.26 12.37
N LYS A 284 -31.63 -6.45 12.93
CA LYS A 284 -31.35 -6.64 14.36
C LYS A 284 -29.84 -6.55 14.60
N LYS A 285 -29.42 -5.47 15.26
CA LYS A 285 -28.02 -5.23 15.68
C LYS A 285 -26.98 -5.40 14.55
N PRO A 286 -27.09 -4.80 13.35
CA PRO A 286 -26.08 -4.99 12.30
C PRO A 286 -24.69 -4.49 12.73
N ILE A 287 -23.62 -4.96 12.09
CA ILE A 287 -22.29 -4.36 12.25
C ILE A 287 -22.17 -3.19 11.28
N MET A 288 -21.74 -2.02 11.75
CA MET A 288 -21.38 -0.89 10.91
C MET A 288 -19.87 -0.64 10.98
N LEU A 289 -19.19 -0.67 9.84
CA LEU A 289 -17.77 -0.33 9.75
C LEU A 289 -17.61 1.10 9.22
N PHE A 290 -17.28 2.04 10.11
CA PHE A 290 -17.03 3.42 9.76
C PHE A 290 -15.56 3.63 9.42
N ASN A 291 -15.29 4.00 8.18
CA ASN A 291 -13.98 4.36 7.68
C ASN A 291 -13.86 5.86 7.35
N HIS A 292 -14.83 6.69 7.77
CA HIS A 292 -14.80 8.16 7.78
C HIS A 292 -15.79 8.72 8.82
N PRO A 293 -15.43 9.74 9.63
CA PRO A 293 -16.34 10.31 10.63
C PRO A 293 -17.51 11.08 10.01
N THR A 294 -17.37 11.69 8.84
CA THR A 294 -18.42 12.55 8.25
C THR A 294 -19.76 11.86 7.99
N VAL A 295 -19.79 10.53 7.88
CA VAL A 295 -21.00 9.73 7.65
C VAL A 295 -21.65 9.22 8.94
N VAL A 296 -21.21 9.72 10.12
CA VAL A 296 -21.67 9.29 11.46
C VAL A 296 -23.19 9.29 11.64
N ASN A 297 -23.91 10.18 10.95
CA ASN A 297 -25.37 10.28 11.06
C ASN A 297 -26.09 8.96 10.72
N GLY A 298 -25.48 8.09 9.91
CA GLY A 298 -26.03 6.77 9.59
C GLY A 298 -26.24 5.88 10.82
N VAL A 299 -25.49 6.08 11.92
CA VAL A 299 -25.71 5.35 13.18
C VAL A 299 -27.11 5.61 13.74
N MET A 300 -27.61 6.85 13.63
CA MET A 300 -28.89 7.28 14.20
C MET A 300 -30.10 6.71 13.46
N GLU A 301 -29.91 6.19 12.25
CA GLU A 301 -31.00 5.60 11.44
C GLU A 301 -31.26 4.12 11.79
N LEU A 302 -30.35 3.47 12.50
CA LEU A 302 -30.40 2.04 12.79
C LEU A 302 -30.70 1.74 14.26
N ASN A 303 -31.31 0.58 14.49
CA ASN A 303 -31.63 0.11 15.83
C ASN A 303 -30.43 -0.66 16.43
N SER A 304 -29.70 -0.01 17.34
CA SER A 304 -28.59 -0.60 18.12
C SER A 304 -27.51 -1.31 17.30
N PRO A 305 -26.89 -0.64 16.29
CA PRO A 305 -25.79 -1.24 15.54
C PRO A 305 -24.55 -1.48 16.43
N GLU A 306 -23.81 -2.54 16.14
CA GLU A 306 -22.44 -2.67 16.63
C GLU A 306 -21.51 -1.86 15.74
N VAL A 307 -20.80 -0.89 16.31
CA VAL A 307 -20.01 0.06 15.53
C VAL A 307 -18.54 -0.31 15.62
N ILE A 308 -17.89 -0.55 14.47
CA ILE A 308 -16.43 -0.61 14.34
C ILE A 308 -15.98 0.69 13.71
N TYR A 309 -15.11 1.43 14.38
CA TYR A 309 -14.52 2.67 13.85
C TYR A 309 -13.07 2.44 13.43
N ASP A 310 -12.80 2.51 12.12
CA ASP A 310 -11.47 2.46 11.49
C ASP A 310 -10.83 3.85 11.50
N PHE A 311 -10.11 4.16 12.58
CA PHE A 311 -9.41 5.42 12.75
C PHE A 311 -8.11 5.43 11.93
N ARG A 312 -8.09 6.28 10.91
CA ARG A 312 -7.03 6.41 9.91
C ARG A 312 -6.71 7.86 9.63
N ASP A 313 -5.51 8.11 9.11
CA ASP A 313 -5.07 9.44 8.67
C ASP A 313 -5.71 9.73 7.31
N TYR A 314 -6.55 10.76 7.23
CA TYR A 314 -7.04 11.27 5.94
C TYR A 314 -5.99 12.23 5.37
N PRO A 315 -5.77 12.21 4.04
CA PRO A 315 -4.94 13.21 3.39
C PRO A 315 -5.44 14.61 3.77
N GLY A 316 -4.70 15.30 4.63
CA GLY A 316 -5.05 16.64 5.08
C GLY A 316 -5.66 16.76 6.48
N GLU A 317 -5.66 15.76 7.38
CA GLU A 317 -6.35 15.92 8.68
C GLU A 317 -5.51 15.65 9.94
N VAL A 318 -4.53 14.73 9.94
CA VAL A 318 -3.78 14.44 11.18
C VAL A 318 -2.29 14.74 11.08
N ARG A 319 -1.64 14.53 9.93
CA ARG A 319 -0.20 14.85 9.76
C ARG A 319 0.14 16.28 9.33
N SER A 320 -0.78 17.00 8.69
CA SER A 320 -0.50 18.30 8.07
C SER A 320 -0.87 19.51 8.93
N GLY A 321 -1.44 19.32 10.12
CA GLY A 321 -1.90 20.44 10.96
C GLY A 321 -2.99 21.29 10.29
N SER A 322 -3.68 20.73 9.29
CA SER A 322 -4.80 21.39 8.63
C SER A 322 -6.02 21.38 9.54
N ASN A 323 -6.77 22.48 9.53
CA ASN A 323 -8.01 22.62 10.28
C ASN A 323 -9.02 21.57 9.82
N VAL A 324 -9.15 20.49 10.58
CA VAL A 324 -10.31 19.61 10.51
C VAL A 324 -11.53 20.45 10.88
N ASP A 325 -12.61 20.37 10.10
CA ASP A 325 -13.81 21.13 10.42
C ASP A 325 -14.43 20.61 11.73
N ALA A 326 -15.12 21.50 12.45
CA ALA A 326 -15.68 21.17 13.77
C ALA A 326 -16.67 20.00 13.75
N TYR A 327 -17.36 19.75 12.63
CA TYR A 327 -18.27 18.61 12.51
C TYR A 327 -17.47 17.31 12.44
N THR A 328 -16.43 17.26 11.62
CA THR A 328 -15.53 16.10 11.50
C THR A 328 -14.83 15.78 12.83
N GLU A 329 -14.37 16.79 13.56
CA GLU A 329 -13.82 16.61 14.91
C GLU A 329 -14.85 16.05 15.89
N HIS A 330 -16.07 16.62 15.92
CA HIS A 330 -17.13 16.16 16.80
C HIS A 330 -17.55 14.71 16.48
N ALA A 331 -17.70 14.39 15.20
CA ALA A 331 -18.03 13.06 14.72
C ALA A 331 -16.94 12.04 15.05
N HIS A 332 -15.66 12.42 14.93
CA HIS A 332 -14.54 11.60 15.39
C HIS A 332 -14.64 11.32 16.89
N HIS A 333 -14.86 12.34 17.73
CA HIS A 333 -15.01 12.14 19.16
C HIS A 333 -16.20 11.25 19.53
N PHE A 334 -17.34 11.42 18.83
CA PHE A 334 -18.51 10.57 19.01
C PHE A 334 -18.21 9.10 18.68
N LEU A 335 -17.59 8.82 17.52
CA LEU A 335 -17.24 7.46 17.13
C LEU A 335 -16.14 6.88 18.03
N ASN A 336 -15.10 7.66 18.33
CA ASN A 336 -14.00 7.22 19.18
C ASN A 336 -14.47 6.90 20.60
N SER A 337 -15.47 7.58 21.15
CA SER A 337 -16.01 7.26 22.48
C SER A 337 -17.12 6.20 22.46
N GLY A 338 -17.98 6.23 21.44
CA GLY A 338 -19.23 5.45 21.40
C GLY A 338 -19.18 4.14 20.60
N ALA A 339 -18.17 3.92 19.74
CA ALA A 339 -18.09 2.69 18.95
C ALA A 339 -17.99 1.43 19.83
N SER A 340 -18.40 0.26 19.35
CA SER A 340 -18.18 -1.02 20.04
C SER A 340 -16.69 -1.44 19.99
N LEU A 341 -16.00 -1.04 18.93
CA LEU A 341 -14.56 -1.25 18.73
C LEU A 341 -13.96 -0.06 17.97
N VAL A 342 -12.81 0.44 18.42
CA VAL A 342 -11.98 1.36 17.64
C VAL A 342 -10.70 0.65 17.25
N ILE A 343 -10.37 0.72 15.96
CA ILE A 343 -9.12 0.22 15.42
C ILE A 343 -8.30 1.39 14.88
N ALA A 344 -6.97 1.31 14.95
CA ALA A 344 -6.07 2.32 14.41
C ALA A 344 -5.07 1.70 13.42
N SER A 345 -4.87 2.36 12.27
CA SER A 345 -4.02 1.84 11.18
C SER A 345 -2.51 1.96 11.42
N ASP A 346 -2.07 2.88 12.27
CA ASP A 346 -0.66 3.11 12.60
C ASP A 346 -0.45 3.47 14.08
N ASP A 347 0.82 3.43 14.51
CA ASP A 347 1.20 3.64 15.91
C ASP A 347 0.92 5.06 16.41
N LEU A 348 0.98 6.08 15.54
CA LEU A 348 0.71 7.46 15.93
C LEU A 348 -0.79 7.64 16.21
N LEU A 349 -1.65 7.14 15.32
CA LEU A 349 -3.09 7.16 15.51
C LEU A 349 -3.52 6.31 16.70
N LEU A 350 -2.91 5.14 16.87
CA LEU A 350 -3.13 4.29 18.04
C LEU A 350 -2.81 5.03 19.33
N GLY A 351 -1.64 5.67 19.40
CA GLY A 351 -1.23 6.47 20.55
C GLY A 351 -2.19 7.65 20.80
N SER A 352 -2.69 8.28 19.73
CA SER A 352 -3.67 9.36 19.82
C SER A 352 -5.01 8.91 20.39
N ALA A 353 -5.60 7.86 19.80
CA ALA A 353 -6.88 7.31 20.22
C ALA A 353 -6.83 6.76 21.66
N ARG A 354 -5.74 6.08 22.03
CA ARG A 354 -5.56 5.48 23.37
C ARG A 354 -5.51 6.50 24.51
N ARG A 355 -5.32 7.79 24.23
CA ARG A 355 -5.46 8.85 25.26
C ARG A 355 -6.88 8.95 25.79
N GLN A 356 -7.89 8.68 24.96
CA GLN A 356 -9.30 8.73 25.33
C GLN A 356 -9.92 7.33 25.43
N ARG A 357 -9.45 6.39 24.61
CA ARG A 357 -9.98 5.03 24.50
C ARG A 357 -8.88 3.98 24.67
N PRO A 358 -8.55 3.57 25.92
CA PRO A 358 -7.42 2.66 26.18
C PRO A 358 -7.53 1.28 25.52
N ASP A 359 -8.74 0.83 25.19
CA ASP A 359 -9.07 -0.42 24.51
C ASP A 359 -8.96 -0.35 22.98
N THR A 360 -8.59 0.80 22.39
CA THR A 360 -8.32 0.90 20.95
C THR A 360 -7.23 -0.11 20.55
N VAL A 361 -7.49 -0.85 19.48
CA VAL A 361 -6.61 -1.92 18.98
C VAL A 361 -5.85 -1.49 17.73
N TYR A 362 -4.64 -2.01 17.59
CA TYR A 362 -3.85 -1.80 16.39
C TYR A 362 -4.33 -2.72 15.26
N CYS A 363 -4.68 -2.17 14.10
CA CYS A 363 -5.13 -2.90 12.92
C CYS A 363 -4.53 -2.29 11.65
N PRO A 364 -3.26 -2.62 11.33
CA PRO A 364 -2.59 -2.08 10.16
C PRO A 364 -3.21 -2.54 8.85
N ASP A 365 -2.72 -1.99 7.75
CA ASP A 365 -3.05 -2.49 6.42
C ASP A 365 -2.74 -3.98 6.28
N GLY A 366 -3.58 -4.63 5.49
CA GLY A 366 -3.45 -6.03 5.12
C GLY A 366 -3.15 -6.22 3.65
N ILE A 367 -2.90 -7.47 3.27
CA ILE A 367 -2.74 -7.89 1.89
C ILE A 367 -3.96 -8.68 1.39
N ASP A 368 -4.31 -8.55 0.12
CA ASP A 368 -5.21 -9.51 -0.53
C ASP A 368 -4.44 -10.80 -0.85
N TYR A 369 -4.28 -11.63 0.17
CA TYR A 369 -3.54 -12.89 0.04
C TYR A 369 -4.19 -13.85 -0.96
N SER A 370 -5.52 -13.82 -1.13
CA SER A 370 -6.20 -14.69 -2.09
C SER A 370 -5.79 -14.33 -3.52
N TYR A 371 -5.69 -13.04 -3.82
CA TYR A 371 -5.22 -12.56 -5.12
C TYR A 371 -3.72 -12.82 -5.32
N PHE A 372 -2.84 -12.29 -4.46
CA PHE A 372 -1.39 -12.39 -4.65
C PHE A 372 -0.82 -13.77 -4.37
N GLY A 373 -1.42 -14.54 -3.46
CA GLY A 373 -1.01 -15.92 -3.18
C GLY A 373 -1.40 -16.90 -4.30
N SER A 374 -2.45 -16.60 -5.07
CA SER A 374 -2.86 -17.43 -6.21
C SER A 374 -2.09 -17.12 -7.49
N ILE A 375 -1.50 -15.93 -7.62
CA ILE A 375 -0.87 -15.46 -8.87
C ILE A 375 0.27 -16.36 -9.33
N ILE A 376 1.01 -16.97 -8.39
CA ILE A 376 2.12 -17.88 -8.69
C ILE A 376 1.67 -19.21 -9.29
N TYR A 377 0.40 -19.57 -9.10
CA TYR A 377 -0.20 -20.78 -9.66
C TYR A 377 -0.98 -20.51 -10.94
N ARG A 378 -1.20 -19.23 -11.31
CA ARG A 378 -1.80 -18.93 -12.60
C ARG A 378 -0.83 -19.40 -13.68
N GLN A 379 -1.29 -20.35 -14.49
CA GLN A 379 -0.59 -20.77 -15.69
C GLN A 379 -0.68 -19.61 -16.69
N GLY A 380 0.33 -18.74 -16.66
CA GLY A 380 0.51 -17.68 -17.63
C GLY A 380 1.63 -18.04 -18.60
N LEU A 381 1.41 -17.73 -19.88
CA LEU A 381 2.51 -17.51 -20.81
C LEU A 381 3.42 -16.41 -20.24
N VAL A 382 4.71 -16.49 -20.52
CA VAL A 382 5.63 -15.39 -20.21
C VAL A 382 5.14 -14.16 -20.98
N PRO A 383 4.85 -13.02 -20.33
CA PRO A 383 4.50 -11.80 -21.04
C PRO A 383 5.57 -11.46 -22.08
N GLU A 384 5.13 -11.10 -23.28
CA GLU A 384 6.02 -10.91 -24.44
C GLU A 384 7.12 -9.88 -24.17
N ASP A 385 6.76 -8.80 -23.47
CA ASP A 385 7.63 -7.68 -23.11
C ASP A 385 8.68 -8.01 -22.03
N ILE A 386 8.59 -9.17 -21.37
CA ILE A 386 9.64 -9.69 -20.48
C ILE A 386 10.23 -11.01 -20.96
N SER A 387 9.82 -11.51 -22.12
CA SER A 387 10.27 -12.80 -22.65
C SER A 387 11.81 -12.89 -22.69
N ALA A 388 12.48 -11.92 -23.31
CA ALA A 388 13.94 -11.85 -23.38
C ALA A 388 14.60 -11.85 -21.99
N ILE A 389 14.04 -11.12 -21.03
CA ILE A 389 14.55 -11.05 -19.64
C ILE A 389 14.44 -12.43 -18.98
N VAL A 390 13.29 -13.08 -19.09
CA VAL A 390 13.04 -14.39 -18.47
C VAL A 390 13.89 -15.49 -19.14
N PHE A 391 14.06 -15.42 -20.46
CA PHE A 391 14.86 -16.38 -21.24
C PHE A 391 16.37 -16.18 -21.11
N SER A 392 16.84 -15.01 -20.68
CA SER A 392 18.26 -14.78 -20.35
C SER A 392 18.78 -15.70 -19.24
N ARG A 393 17.88 -16.33 -18.46
CA ARG A 393 18.16 -17.17 -17.28
C ARG A 393 18.93 -16.47 -16.16
N LYS A 394 19.13 -15.16 -16.25
CA LYS A 394 19.69 -14.36 -15.17
C LYS A 394 18.67 -14.19 -14.04
N PRO A 395 19.12 -13.96 -12.79
CA PRO A 395 18.23 -13.57 -11.69
C PRO A 395 17.46 -12.29 -12.00
N VAL A 396 16.15 -12.28 -11.74
CA VAL A 396 15.28 -11.12 -11.97
C VAL A 396 14.97 -10.42 -10.65
N ILE A 397 15.45 -9.18 -10.52
CA ILE A 397 15.24 -8.29 -9.38
C ILE A 397 14.14 -7.31 -9.76
N GLY A 398 13.00 -7.35 -9.08
CA GLY A 398 11.79 -6.68 -9.53
C GLY A 398 11.28 -5.60 -8.60
N TYR A 399 10.92 -4.44 -9.15
CA TYR A 399 10.07 -3.46 -8.50
C TYR A 399 8.89 -3.13 -9.39
N TYR A 400 7.71 -3.05 -8.78
CA TYR A 400 6.56 -2.46 -9.43
C TYR A 400 5.86 -1.44 -8.54
N GLY A 401 5.37 -0.40 -9.18
CA GLY A 401 4.73 0.72 -8.53
C GLY A 401 5.14 2.02 -9.19
N THR A 402 4.66 3.09 -8.60
CA THR A 402 4.96 4.44 -9.05
C THR A 402 6.46 4.76 -8.88
N PHE A 403 7.01 5.50 -9.83
CA PHE A 403 8.33 6.12 -9.75
C PHE A 403 8.17 7.63 -9.60
N ALA A 404 8.92 8.20 -8.66
CA ALA A 404 9.00 9.64 -8.45
C ALA A 404 10.27 9.97 -7.66
N SER A 405 10.47 11.23 -7.30
CA SER A 405 11.62 11.75 -6.54
C SER A 405 11.91 11.05 -5.21
N TRP A 406 10.96 10.29 -4.63
CA TRP A 406 11.16 9.51 -3.41
C TRP A 406 11.82 8.14 -3.63
N PHE A 407 11.91 7.67 -4.88
CA PHE A 407 12.60 6.42 -5.23
C PHE A 407 14.12 6.64 -5.23
N GLU A 408 14.89 5.62 -4.84
CA GLU A 408 16.34 5.73 -4.65
C GLU A 408 17.10 5.22 -5.88
N TYR A 409 17.14 6.07 -6.92
CA TYR A 409 17.69 5.73 -8.23
C TYR A 409 19.21 5.51 -8.21
N GLU A 410 19.96 6.36 -7.49
CA GLU A 410 21.42 6.32 -7.45
C GLU A 410 21.91 5.03 -6.77
N LEU A 411 21.22 4.63 -5.69
CA LEU A 411 21.42 3.32 -5.07
C LEU A 411 21.23 2.19 -6.09
N LEU A 412 20.11 2.16 -6.81
CA LEU A 412 19.79 1.05 -7.70
C LEU A 412 20.71 1.02 -8.93
N GLN A 413 21.13 2.18 -9.45
CA GLN A 413 22.12 2.28 -10.51
C GLN A 413 23.46 1.66 -10.11
N ARG A 414 24.01 2.05 -8.96
CA ARG A 414 25.25 1.48 -8.44
C ARG A 414 25.15 -0.03 -8.26
N VAL A 415 24.00 -0.50 -7.76
CA VAL A 415 23.75 -1.94 -7.59
C VAL A 415 23.68 -2.66 -8.93
N ALA A 416 23.05 -2.07 -9.94
CA ALA A 416 22.97 -2.64 -11.28
C ALA A 416 24.35 -2.70 -11.96
N GLU A 417 25.18 -1.68 -11.79
CA GLU A 417 26.57 -1.65 -12.27
C GLU A 417 27.45 -2.71 -11.58
N MET A 418 27.28 -2.90 -10.26
CA MET A 418 27.99 -3.95 -9.51
C MET A 418 27.52 -5.37 -9.84
N ARG A 419 26.35 -5.53 -10.45
CA ARG A 419 25.70 -6.83 -10.71
C ARG A 419 25.23 -6.97 -12.16
N PRO A 420 26.14 -6.93 -13.17
CA PRO A 420 25.78 -7.08 -14.59
C PRO A 420 25.15 -8.46 -14.92
N GLU A 421 25.32 -9.42 -14.03
CA GLU A 421 24.73 -10.75 -14.11
C GLU A 421 23.24 -10.81 -13.68
N TYR A 422 22.71 -9.75 -13.05
CA TYR A 422 21.28 -9.66 -12.69
C TYR A 422 20.49 -8.97 -13.81
N GLN A 423 19.16 -9.05 -13.72
CA GLN A 423 18.23 -8.28 -14.54
C GLN A 423 17.30 -7.50 -13.62
N PHE A 424 17.26 -6.18 -13.77
CA PHE A 424 16.39 -5.31 -12.98
C PHE A 424 15.13 -5.01 -13.79
N LEU A 425 13.98 -5.47 -13.31
CA LEU A 425 12.67 -5.28 -13.94
C LEU A 425 11.88 -4.20 -13.18
N LEU A 426 11.61 -3.08 -13.86
CA LEU A 426 10.97 -1.90 -13.31
C LEU A 426 9.63 -1.65 -14.03
N ILE A 427 8.53 -1.66 -13.28
CA ILE A 427 7.16 -1.58 -13.84
C ILE A 427 6.35 -0.50 -13.13
N GLY A 428 5.77 0.44 -13.88
CA GLY A 428 4.87 1.46 -13.36
C GLY A 428 5.14 2.86 -13.93
N PRO A 429 4.29 3.84 -13.60
CA PRO A 429 4.39 5.19 -14.14
C PRO A 429 5.53 6.00 -13.48
N ASP A 430 6.27 6.76 -14.29
CA ASP A 430 7.17 7.83 -13.84
C ASP A 430 6.39 9.15 -13.74
N LEU A 431 6.08 9.60 -12.52
CA LEU A 431 5.16 10.72 -12.28
C LEU A 431 5.79 12.10 -12.44
N ASP A 432 7.08 12.22 -12.12
CA ASP A 432 7.79 13.51 -12.11
C ASP A 432 9.02 13.52 -13.03
N GLY A 433 9.19 12.47 -13.83
CA GLY A 433 10.31 12.33 -14.76
C GLY A 433 11.63 11.93 -14.08
N SER A 434 11.63 11.69 -12.77
CA SER A 434 12.86 11.37 -12.02
C SER A 434 13.52 10.08 -12.50
N LEU A 435 12.73 9.08 -12.92
CA LEU A 435 13.32 7.83 -13.43
C LEU A 435 14.08 8.09 -14.73
N GLN A 436 13.46 8.82 -15.67
CA GLN A 436 14.13 9.18 -16.94
C GLN A 436 15.38 10.04 -16.70
N ALA A 437 15.27 11.05 -15.84
CA ALA A 437 16.37 11.94 -15.51
C ALA A 437 17.56 11.21 -14.84
N SER A 438 17.28 10.16 -14.06
CA SER A 438 18.33 9.39 -13.38
C SER A 438 19.25 8.60 -14.32
N GLY A 439 18.81 8.31 -15.55
CA GLY A 439 19.55 7.44 -16.47
C GLY A 439 19.53 5.96 -16.11
N LEU A 440 18.87 5.55 -15.01
CA LEU A 440 18.79 4.15 -14.55
C LEU A 440 18.29 3.20 -15.65
N ALA A 441 17.28 3.62 -16.42
CA ALA A 441 16.72 2.82 -17.51
C ALA A 441 17.63 2.68 -18.74
N LYS A 442 18.79 3.36 -18.78
CA LYS A 442 19.77 3.26 -19.87
C LYS A 442 20.79 2.13 -19.65
N LEU A 443 20.83 1.55 -18.45
CA LEU A 443 21.76 0.46 -18.14
C LEU A 443 21.34 -0.83 -18.84
N ALA A 444 22.31 -1.55 -19.40
CA ALA A 444 22.06 -2.74 -20.23
C ALA A 444 21.34 -3.90 -19.50
N ASN A 445 21.38 -3.91 -18.16
CA ASN A 445 20.72 -4.91 -17.32
C ASN A 445 19.48 -4.36 -16.58
N VAL A 446 18.96 -3.20 -16.98
CA VAL A 446 17.73 -2.61 -16.45
C VAL A 446 16.68 -2.54 -17.55
N ALA A 447 15.51 -3.13 -17.31
CA ALA A 447 14.35 -3.04 -18.17
C ALA A 447 13.24 -2.24 -17.47
N TYR A 448 12.86 -1.12 -18.08
CA TYR A 448 11.73 -0.31 -17.65
C TYR A 448 10.55 -0.46 -18.61
N LEU A 449 9.43 -0.97 -18.11
CA LEU A 449 8.24 -1.27 -18.94
C LEU A 449 7.18 -0.16 -18.96
N GLY A 450 7.36 0.90 -18.19
CA GLY A 450 6.34 1.94 -18.02
C GLY A 450 5.11 1.47 -17.26
N ALA A 451 4.03 2.27 -17.34
CA ALA A 451 2.77 1.98 -16.67
C ALA A 451 2.08 0.74 -17.27
N LYS A 452 1.52 -0.09 -16.40
CA LYS A 452 0.68 -1.23 -16.76
C LYS A 452 -0.68 -1.11 -16.06
N PRO A 453 -1.77 -1.65 -16.64
CA PRO A 453 -3.03 -1.79 -15.93
C PRO A 453 -2.82 -2.50 -14.60
N TYR A 454 -3.48 -2.01 -13.55
CA TYR A 454 -3.27 -2.52 -12.19
C TYR A 454 -3.48 -4.04 -12.10
N GLU A 455 -4.48 -4.55 -12.80
CA GLU A 455 -4.84 -5.97 -12.88
C GLU A 455 -3.77 -6.84 -13.56
N ASP A 456 -2.92 -6.25 -14.41
CA ASP A 456 -1.87 -6.94 -15.13
C ASP A 456 -0.55 -6.96 -14.36
N VAL A 457 -0.29 -5.99 -13.49
CA VAL A 457 1.00 -5.85 -12.77
C VAL A 457 1.34 -7.12 -11.99
N ALA A 458 0.33 -7.76 -11.38
CA ALA A 458 0.54 -8.99 -10.63
C ALA A 458 1.02 -10.16 -11.51
N SER A 459 0.71 -10.16 -12.81
CA SER A 459 1.14 -11.22 -13.75
C SER A 459 2.66 -11.30 -13.96
N TYR A 460 3.39 -10.24 -13.62
CA TYR A 460 4.85 -10.20 -13.69
C TYR A 460 5.52 -10.81 -12.44
N LEU A 461 4.78 -10.89 -11.32
CA LEU A 461 5.27 -11.35 -10.03
C LEU A 461 5.83 -12.80 -10.03
N PRO A 462 5.27 -13.76 -10.79
CA PRO A 462 5.86 -15.09 -10.95
C PRO A 462 7.25 -15.10 -11.59
N PHE A 463 7.64 -14.04 -12.29
CA PHE A 463 8.91 -13.96 -13.02
C PHE A 463 10.02 -13.26 -12.24
N ILE A 464 9.65 -12.53 -11.19
CA ILE A 464 10.58 -11.89 -10.24
C ILE A 464 11.14 -12.94 -9.28
N ASP A 465 12.47 -12.98 -9.12
CA ASP A 465 13.15 -13.86 -8.17
C ASP A 465 13.27 -13.19 -6.78
N VAL A 466 13.55 -11.88 -6.73
CA VAL A 466 13.61 -11.05 -5.51
C VAL A 466 12.89 -9.73 -5.73
N GLY A 467 11.98 -9.37 -4.82
CA GLY A 467 11.31 -8.07 -4.83
C GLY A 467 12.16 -7.00 -4.14
N VAL A 468 12.19 -5.79 -4.68
CA VAL A 468 12.95 -4.68 -4.07
C VAL A 468 12.07 -3.49 -3.72
N ILE A 469 12.41 -2.77 -2.65
CA ILE A 469 11.73 -1.54 -2.20
C ILE A 469 12.80 -0.48 -1.88
N PRO A 470 13.42 0.13 -2.91
CA PRO A 470 14.54 1.05 -2.74
C PRO A 470 14.03 2.49 -2.64
N PHE A 471 13.43 2.87 -1.52
CA PHE A 471 12.97 4.25 -1.33
C PHE A 471 14.02 5.05 -0.58
N LYS A 472 14.16 6.34 -0.89
CA LYS A 472 14.95 7.26 -0.07
C LYS A 472 14.46 7.19 1.36
N VAL A 473 15.34 7.27 2.36
CA VAL A 473 14.94 7.33 3.77
C VAL A 473 14.94 8.80 4.21
N ASN A 474 13.77 9.42 4.26
CA ASN A 474 13.58 10.83 4.62
C ASN A 474 12.21 11.07 5.27
N GLU A 475 11.89 12.32 5.62
CA GLU A 475 10.64 12.69 6.31
C GLU A 475 9.36 12.27 5.56
N ARG A 476 9.41 12.14 4.22
CA ARG A 476 8.26 11.72 3.41
C ARG A 476 8.05 10.21 3.44
N THR A 477 9.14 9.44 3.45
CA THR A 477 9.11 7.97 3.28
C THR A 477 9.24 7.21 4.59
N VAL A 478 9.71 7.84 5.67
CA VAL A 478 9.83 7.26 7.02
C VAL A 478 8.49 6.70 7.54
N SER A 479 7.37 7.27 7.08
CA SER A 479 6.01 6.83 7.40
C SER A 479 5.36 5.99 6.32
N ALA A 480 6.03 5.73 5.20
CA ALA A 480 5.48 4.89 4.15
C ALA A 480 5.30 3.46 4.67
N PHE A 481 4.18 2.83 4.30
CA PHE A 481 3.92 1.41 4.53
C PHE A 481 3.91 0.68 3.18
N PRO A 482 5.04 0.06 2.77
CA PRO A 482 5.14 -0.53 1.45
C PRO A 482 4.39 -1.87 1.37
N LEU A 483 3.14 -1.85 0.88
CA LEU A 483 2.33 -3.06 0.68
C LEU A 483 3.02 -4.10 -0.22
N LYS A 484 3.89 -3.64 -1.12
CA LYS A 484 4.71 -4.45 -2.04
C LYS A 484 5.46 -5.56 -1.33
N MET A 485 5.92 -5.28 -0.10
CA MET A 485 6.57 -6.28 0.74
C MET A 485 5.68 -7.52 0.96
N TYR A 486 4.41 -7.32 1.34
CA TYR A 486 3.48 -8.43 1.51
C TYR A 486 3.07 -9.07 0.20
N GLU A 487 2.97 -8.29 -0.88
CA GLU A 487 2.68 -8.80 -2.22
C GLU A 487 3.77 -9.79 -2.67
N TYR A 488 5.06 -9.40 -2.53
CA TYR A 488 6.20 -10.28 -2.79
C TYR A 488 6.17 -11.53 -1.89
N MET A 489 5.97 -11.37 -0.58
CA MET A 489 5.94 -12.50 0.35
C MET A 489 4.76 -13.46 0.08
N ALA A 490 3.59 -12.95 -0.32
CA ALA A 490 2.46 -13.76 -0.72
C ALA A 490 2.76 -14.61 -1.97
N ALA A 491 3.60 -14.10 -2.87
CA ALA A 491 4.15 -14.86 -3.99
C ALA A 491 5.39 -15.71 -3.62
N GLY A 492 5.78 -15.76 -2.34
CA GLY A 492 6.97 -16.48 -1.88
C GLY A 492 8.28 -15.87 -2.38
N ARG A 493 8.32 -14.56 -2.65
CA ARG A 493 9.51 -13.84 -3.10
C ARG A 493 10.18 -13.13 -1.93
N PRO A 494 11.47 -13.39 -1.66
CA PRO A 494 12.24 -12.62 -0.68
C PRO A 494 12.25 -11.13 -1.05
N VAL A 495 12.39 -10.28 -0.03
CA VAL A 495 12.29 -8.83 -0.17
C VAL A 495 13.55 -8.14 0.33
N VAL A 496 14.11 -7.26 -0.48
CA VAL A 496 15.21 -6.36 -0.09
C VAL A 496 14.72 -4.90 -0.14
N SER A 497 14.92 -4.15 0.93
CA SER A 497 14.52 -2.75 1.02
C SER A 497 15.67 -1.87 1.49
N THR A 498 15.57 -0.56 1.26
CA THR A 498 16.32 0.39 2.09
C THR A 498 15.88 0.26 3.57
N GLU A 499 16.61 0.87 4.51
CA GLU A 499 16.24 0.86 5.93
C GLU A 499 15.01 1.74 6.26
N LEU A 500 13.89 1.49 5.59
CA LEU A 500 12.60 2.06 5.94
C LEU A 500 12.14 1.48 7.29
N PRO A 501 11.72 2.32 8.27
CA PRO A 501 11.33 1.84 9.58
C PRO A 501 10.23 0.78 9.57
N LYS A 502 9.25 0.91 8.66
CA LYS A 502 8.17 -0.08 8.53
C LYS A 502 8.69 -1.39 7.96
N CYS A 503 9.57 -1.39 6.96
CA CYS A 503 10.21 -2.61 6.45
C CYS A 503 11.05 -3.30 7.53
N ALA A 504 11.86 -2.54 8.27
CA ALA A 504 12.75 -3.08 9.31
C ALA A 504 12.01 -3.75 10.48
N GLN A 505 10.71 -3.51 10.65
CA GLN A 505 9.87 -4.16 11.66
C GLN A 505 9.44 -5.59 11.26
N HIS A 506 9.66 -5.99 10.01
CA HIS A 506 9.25 -7.30 9.50
C HIS A 506 10.43 -8.27 9.46
N PRO A 507 10.32 -9.46 10.06
CA PRO A 507 11.45 -10.38 10.26
C PRO A 507 12.02 -10.98 8.96
N TYR A 508 11.27 -10.90 7.86
CA TYR A 508 11.62 -11.50 6.57
C TYR A 508 12.06 -10.48 5.51
N VAL A 509 12.25 -9.22 5.89
CA VAL A 509 12.77 -8.19 4.99
C VAL A 509 14.26 -7.98 5.25
N HIS A 510 15.04 -8.09 4.19
CA HIS A 510 16.44 -7.73 4.24
C HIS A 510 16.57 -6.23 4.01
N THR A 511 17.18 -5.49 4.94
CA THR A 511 17.37 -4.05 4.79
C THR A 511 18.83 -3.69 4.54
N ALA A 512 19.07 -2.59 3.82
CA ALA A 512 20.40 -2.07 3.53
C ALA A 512 20.44 -0.53 3.51
N ARG A 513 21.60 0.06 3.82
CA ARG A 513 21.81 1.52 3.86
C ARG A 513 22.48 2.09 2.62
N ASN A 514 23.21 1.27 1.89
CA ASN A 514 24.03 1.68 0.75
C ASN A 514 24.12 0.56 -0.29
N ALA A 515 24.67 0.89 -1.46
CA ALA A 515 24.68 0.00 -2.61
C ALA A 515 25.43 -1.32 -2.31
N LYS A 516 26.57 -1.27 -1.62
CA LYS A 516 27.35 -2.47 -1.28
C LYS A 516 26.55 -3.43 -0.39
N GLN A 517 25.92 -2.91 0.66
CA GLN A 517 25.04 -3.71 1.52
C GLN A 517 23.83 -4.22 0.76
N PHE A 518 23.21 -3.40 -0.07
CA PHE A 518 22.03 -3.77 -0.85
C PHE A 518 22.37 -4.92 -1.82
N SER A 519 23.50 -4.82 -2.51
CA SER A 519 24.03 -5.88 -3.38
C SER A 519 24.29 -7.20 -2.61
N GLY A 520 24.86 -7.13 -1.40
CA GLY A 520 25.03 -8.31 -0.56
C GLY A 520 23.69 -8.93 -0.10
N GLN A 521 22.72 -8.09 0.26
CA GLN A 521 21.38 -8.55 0.64
C GLN A 521 20.60 -9.16 -0.54
N LEU A 522 20.82 -8.68 -1.77
CA LEU A 522 20.26 -9.31 -2.97
C LEU A 522 20.83 -10.71 -3.19
N GLU A 523 22.13 -10.90 -2.97
CA GLU A 523 22.74 -12.22 -3.11
C GLU A 523 22.17 -13.22 -2.10
N GLU A 524 22.01 -12.80 -0.84
CA GLU A 524 21.40 -13.63 0.20
C GLU A 524 19.91 -13.91 -0.09
N ALA A 525 19.15 -12.89 -0.49
CA ALA A 525 17.76 -13.03 -0.89
C ALA A 525 17.61 -14.00 -2.09
N LEU A 526 18.53 -13.99 -3.05
CA LEU A 526 18.54 -14.94 -4.16
C LEU A 526 18.84 -16.37 -3.70
N ARG A 527 19.74 -16.55 -2.72
CA ARG A 527 19.98 -17.86 -2.11
C ARG A 527 18.72 -18.38 -1.42
N LEU A 528 18.02 -17.51 -0.69
CA LEU A 528 16.78 -17.84 0.02
C LEU A 528 15.59 -18.10 -0.91
N SER A 529 15.54 -17.45 -2.08
CA SER A 529 14.47 -17.69 -3.08
C SER A 529 14.52 -19.12 -3.66
N ALA A 530 15.70 -19.76 -3.59
CA ALA A 530 15.88 -21.17 -3.96
C ALA A 530 15.41 -22.16 -2.89
N ASP A 531 15.22 -21.71 -1.65
CA ASP A 531 14.77 -22.55 -0.53
C ASP A 531 13.24 -22.57 -0.48
N SER A 532 12.65 -23.70 -0.87
CA SER A 532 11.19 -23.88 -0.87
C SER A 532 10.58 -23.74 0.52
N ARG A 533 11.31 -24.10 1.59
CA ARG A 533 10.84 -23.96 2.98
C ARG A 533 10.77 -22.49 3.36
N PHE A 534 11.79 -21.71 3.02
CA PHE A 534 11.78 -20.26 3.23
C PHE A 534 10.62 -19.59 2.46
N CYS A 535 10.47 -19.92 1.18
CA CYS A 535 9.36 -19.41 0.36
C CYS A 535 7.97 -19.78 0.94
N SER A 536 7.82 -20.95 1.58
CA SER A 536 6.59 -21.30 2.30
C SER A 536 6.35 -20.43 3.53
N LYS A 537 7.40 -20.21 4.33
CA LYS A 537 7.33 -19.31 5.51
C LYS A 537 6.93 -17.88 5.11
N LEU A 538 7.44 -17.38 3.99
CA LEU A 538 7.02 -16.07 3.47
C LEU A 538 5.52 -16.03 3.16
N ARG A 539 5.00 -17.08 2.51
CA ARG A 539 3.57 -17.18 2.19
C ARG A 539 2.70 -17.27 3.44
N GLU A 540 3.11 -18.06 4.42
CA GLU A 540 2.41 -18.18 5.71
C GLU A 540 2.40 -16.84 6.46
N TYR A 541 3.55 -16.15 6.49
CA TYR A 541 3.65 -14.83 7.08
C TYR A 541 2.72 -13.83 6.39
N ALA A 542 2.76 -13.75 5.06
CA ALA A 542 1.88 -12.87 4.29
C ALA A 542 0.40 -13.19 4.50
N LYS A 543 0.03 -14.48 4.60
CA LYS A 543 -1.34 -14.92 4.91
C LYS A 543 -1.80 -14.42 6.28
N ALA A 544 -0.92 -14.45 7.29
CA ALA A 544 -1.20 -13.89 8.61
C ALA A 544 -1.32 -12.35 8.59
N GLN A 545 -0.81 -11.69 7.55
CA GLN A 545 -0.96 -10.26 7.32
C GLN A 545 -2.13 -9.90 6.38
N SER A 546 -3.01 -10.86 6.06
CA SER A 546 -4.14 -10.64 5.15
C SER A 546 -5.27 -9.79 5.75
N TRP A 547 -6.08 -9.19 4.88
CA TRP A 547 -7.35 -8.56 5.29
C TRP A 547 -8.31 -9.53 5.98
N ASP A 548 -8.31 -10.81 5.59
CA ASP A 548 -9.04 -11.88 6.26
C ASP A 548 -8.60 -12.05 7.71
N ALA A 549 -7.28 -12.03 7.96
CA ALA A 549 -6.74 -12.05 9.32
C ALA A 549 -7.11 -10.78 10.12
N ARG A 550 -7.16 -9.60 9.47
CA ARG A 550 -7.63 -8.36 10.11
C ARG A 550 -9.09 -8.47 10.53
N VAL A 551 -9.97 -8.95 9.64
CA VAL A 551 -11.39 -9.17 9.95
C VAL A 551 -11.58 -10.19 11.07
N ALA A 552 -10.87 -11.32 11.01
CA ALA A 552 -10.92 -12.33 12.07
C ALA A 552 -10.53 -11.74 13.43
N PHE A 553 -9.46 -10.94 13.48
CA PHE A 553 -9.03 -10.24 14.69
C PHE A 553 -10.06 -9.22 15.18
N MET A 554 -10.58 -8.36 14.29
CA MET A 554 -11.61 -7.37 14.66
C MET A 554 -12.85 -8.04 15.26
N LEU A 555 -13.31 -9.13 14.64
CA LEU A 555 -14.47 -9.88 15.12
C LEU A 555 -14.22 -10.54 16.47
N ASP A 556 -13.00 -11.04 16.73
CA ASP A 556 -12.62 -11.56 18.04
C ASP A 556 -12.62 -10.44 19.10
N MET A 557 -12.04 -9.29 18.78
CA MET A 557 -12.04 -8.13 19.70
C MET A 557 -13.46 -7.63 19.98
N LEU A 558 -14.31 -7.54 18.97
CA LEU A 558 -15.71 -7.13 19.12
C LEU A 558 -16.47 -8.06 20.08
N ARG A 559 -16.31 -9.39 19.91
CA ARG A 559 -16.92 -10.38 20.82
C ARG A 559 -16.43 -10.28 22.27
N ARG A 560 -15.16 -9.88 22.48
CA ARG A 560 -14.60 -9.70 23.84
C ARG A 560 -15.15 -8.45 24.50
N SER A 561 -15.32 -7.36 23.76
CA SER A 561 -15.92 -6.12 24.26
C SER A 561 -17.36 -6.36 24.75
N ASP A 562 -18.15 -7.14 24.02
CA ASP A 562 -19.52 -7.52 24.42
C ASP A 562 -19.58 -8.33 25.71
N ARG A 563 -18.59 -9.20 25.96
CA ARG A 563 -18.53 -9.97 27.22
C ARG A 563 -18.17 -9.10 28.41
N LEU A 564 -17.35 -8.07 28.22
CA LEU A 564 -16.94 -7.15 29.29
C LEU A 564 -18.05 -6.15 29.64
N SER A 565 -18.95 -5.81 28.71
CA SER A 565 -20.12 -4.97 28.97
C SER A 565 -21.25 -5.72 29.68
N LEU A 566 -21.33 -7.05 29.56
CA LEU A 566 -22.30 -7.90 30.28
C LEU A 566 -21.92 -8.22 31.74
N VAL A 567 -20.66 -7.99 32.13
CA VAL A 567 -20.14 -8.25 33.49
C VAL A 567 -20.09 -6.97 34.35
N ARG A 568 -20.28 -5.80 33.74
CA ARG A 568 -20.45 -4.50 34.43
C ARG A 568 -21.92 -4.21 34.65
#